data_AF-A0A3D6DPZ1-F1
#
_entry.id   AF-A0A3D6DPZ1-F1
#
_cell.length_a   1.000
_cell.length_b   1.000
_cell.length_c   1.000
_cell.angle_alpha   90.00
_cell.angle_beta   90.00
_cell.angle_gamma   90.00
#
_symmetry.space_group_name_H-M   'P 1'
#
loop_
_entity.id
_entity.type
_entity.pdbx_description
1 polymer ?
#
loop_
_entity_poly.entity_id
_entity_poly.type
_entity_poly.pdbx_seq_one_letter_code
_entity_poly.pdbx_strand_id
1 'polypeptide(L)' 'AEAFRDYANLLRSKPRFAGVIGQQDGAQFARSLQQAGYATDPMYAEKIARIIGGASLRQALAT' A
#
# COMPACT_ATOMS: atom_id res chain seq x y z
N ALA A 1 5.51 16.77 4.08
CA ALA A 1 4.99 16.43 2.74
C ALA A 1 6.01 15.72 1.86
N GLU A 2 7.31 16.01 2.01
CA GLU A 2 8.41 15.41 1.23
C GLU A 2 8.41 13.87 1.24
N ALA A 3 8.23 13.24 2.40
CA ALA A 3 8.19 11.78 2.52
C ALA A 3 7.12 11.11 1.63
N PHE A 4 5.93 11.70 1.48
CA PHE A 4 4.89 11.16 0.59
C PHE A 4 5.25 11.32 -0.89
N ARG A 5 5.93 12.42 -1.25
CA ARG A 5 6.39 12.67 -2.61
C ARG A 5 7.48 11.66 -3.00
N ASP A 6 8.41 11.40 -2.10
CA ASP A 6 9.46 10.40 -2.31
C ASP A 6 8.91 8.98 -2.38
N TYR A 7 7.92 8.65 -1.55
CA TYR A 7 7.20 7.38 -1.65
C TYR A 7 6.53 7.20 -3.03
N ALA A 8 5.82 8.23 -3.51
CA ALA A 8 5.21 8.19 -4.84
C ALA A 8 6.27 8.06 -5.96
N ASN A 9 7.40 8.75 -5.82
CA ASN A 9 8.52 8.64 -6.76
C ASN A 9 9.14 7.24 -6.74
N LEU A 10 9.31 6.62 -5.58
CA LEU A 10 9.78 5.24 -5.44
C LEU A 10 8.88 4.27 -6.21
N LEU A 11 7.56 4.36 -6.03
CA LEU A 11 6.61 3.47 -6.70
C LEU A 11 6.58 3.69 -8.23
N ARG A 12 6.73 4.94 -8.68
CA ARG A 12 6.75 5.27 -10.12
C ARG A 12 8.06 4.90 -10.83
N SER A 13 9.19 5.00 -10.13
CA SER A 13 10.52 4.89 -10.75
C SER A 13 11.05 3.46 -10.83
N LYS A 14 10.51 2.51 -10.07
CA LYS A 14 11.02 1.13 -10.01
C LYS A 14 10.08 0.17 -10.75
N PRO A 15 10.53 -0.53 -11.81
CA PRO A 15 9.68 -1.44 -12.60
C PRO A 15 8.95 -2.51 -11.77
N ARG A 16 9.55 -2.97 -10.67
CA ARG A 16 8.92 -3.94 -9.76
C ARG A 16 7.58 -3.49 -9.18
N PHE A 17 7.34 -2.17 -9.09
CA PHE A 17 6.10 -1.60 -8.56
C PHE A 17 5.07 -1.26 -9.64
N ALA A 18 5.29 -1.61 -10.92
CA ALA A 18 4.37 -1.27 -12.00
C ALA A 18 2.92 -1.76 -11.76
N GLY A 19 2.76 -2.95 -11.16
CA GLY A 19 1.45 -3.51 -10.81
C GLY A 19 0.77 -2.89 -9.58
N VAL A 20 1.46 -1.99 -8.86
CA VAL A 20 0.92 -1.27 -7.71
C VAL A 20 0.19 0.00 -8.15
N ILE A 21 0.69 0.67 -9.21
CA ILE A 21 0.16 1.94 -9.68
C ILE A 21 -1.22 1.73 -10.33
N GLY A 22 -2.20 2.55 -9.93
CA GLY A 22 -3.56 2.53 -10.49
C GLY A 22 -4.54 1.61 -9.73
N GLN A 23 -4.08 0.87 -8.73
CA GLN A 23 -4.99 0.07 -7.89
C GLN A 23 -5.90 0.96 -7.05
N GLN A 24 -7.20 0.73 -7.15
CA GLN A 24 -8.23 1.44 -6.36
C GLN A 24 -8.74 0.63 -5.17
N ASP A 25 -8.58 -0.70 -5.22
CA ASP A 25 -8.87 -1.58 -4.09
C ASP A 25 -7.65 -1.69 -3.17
N GLY A 26 -7.84 -1.38 -1.89
CA GLY A 26 -6.76 -1.38 -0.92
C GLY A 26 -6.14 -2.76 -0.68
N ALA A 27 -6.93 -3.84 -0.80
CA ALA A 27 -6.41 -5.18 -0.65
C ALA A 27 -5.59 -5.61 -1.87
N GLN A 28 -6.00 -5.23 -3.09
CA GLN A 28 -5.19 -5.42 -4.30
C GLN A 28 -3.90 -4.61 -4.23
N PHE A 29 -3.96 -3.35 -3.79
CA PHE A 29 -2.78 -2.52 -3.58
C PHE A 29 -1.76 -3.18 -2.63
N ALA A 30 -2.23 -3.67 -1.48
CA ALA A 30 -1.38 -4.35 -0.51
C ALA A 30 -0.74 -5.65 -1.06
N ARG A 31 -1.51 -6.44 -1.82
CA ARG A 31 -1.01 -7.64 -2.50
C ARG A 31 0.06 -7.31 -3.54
N SER A 32 -0.18 -6.30 -4.38
CA SER A 32 0.79 -5.87 -5.39
C SER A 32 2.10 -5.36 -4.75
N LEU A 33 2.02 -4.66 -3.62
CA LEU A 33 3.21 -4.26 -2.86
C LEU A 33 4.01 -5.46 -2.34
N GLN A 34 3.33 -6.47 -1.79
CA GLN A 34 3.99 -7.68 -1.32
C GLN A 34 4.65 -8.46 -2.47
N GLN A 35 3.94 -8.65 -3.57
CA GLN A 35 4.47 -9.30 -4.78
C GLN A 35 5.69 -8.57 -5.35
N ALA A 36 5.69 -7.24 -5.27
CA ALA A 36 6.81 -6.41 -5.68
C ALA A 36 7.99 -6.40 -4.69
N GLY A 37 7.88 -7.08 -3.55
CA GLY A 37 8.92 -7.14 -2.53
C GLY A 37 9.09 -5.84 -1.76
N TYR A 38 8.01 -5.08 -1.52
CA TYR A 38 8.05 -3.88 -0.68
C TYR A 38 8.44 -4.19 0.77
N ALA A 39 7.96 -5.32 1.29
CA ALA A 39 8.30 -5.84 2.61
C ALA A 39 8.60 -7.34 2.50
N THR A 40 9.44 -7.85 3.41
CA THR A 40 9.85 -9.26 3.46
C THR A 40 8.91 -10.14 4.30
N ASP A 41 7.98 -9.53 5.03
CA ASP A 41 6.98 -10.23 5.83
C ASP A 41 5.99 -10.99 4.92
N PRO A 42 5.85 -12.33 5.04
CA PRO A 42 4.92 -13.10 4.23
C PRO A 42 3.45 -12.76 4.48
N MET A 43 3.13 -12.10 5.61
CA MET A 43 1.77 -11.67 5.95
C MET A 43 1.56 -10.16 5.72
N TYR A 44 2.47 -9.48 5.02
CA TYR A 44 2.41 -8.02 4.83
C TYR A 44 1.06 -7.55 4.27
N ALA A 45 0.61 -8.12 3.15
CA ALA A 45 -0.62 -7.69 2.48
C ALA A 45 -1.84 -7.89 3.39
N GLU A 46 -1.86 -8.98 4.16
CA GLU A 46 -2.95 -9.26 5.08
C GLU A 46 -3.00 -8.23 6.22
N LYS A 47 -1.85 -7.89 6.81
CA LYS A 47 -1.76 -6.88 7.87
C LYS A 47 -2.23 -5.51 7.37
N ILE A 48 -1.79 -5.09 6.19
CA ILE A 48 -2.20 -3.82 5.59
C ILE A 48 -3.70 -3.83 5.24
N ALA A 49 -4.22 -4.93 4.69
CA ALA A 49 -5.65 -5.06 4.40
C ALA A 49 -6.51 -4.94 5.67
N ARG A 50 -6.08 -5.51 6.80
CA ARG A 50 -6.76 -5.36 8.10
C ARG A 50 -6.77 -3.91 8.58
N ILE A 51 -5.69 -3.16 8.38
CA ILE A 51 -5.63 -1.73 8.71
C ILE A 51 -6.58 -0.92 7.81
N ILE A 52 -6.52 -1.14 6.50
CA ILE A 52 -7.37 -0.46 5.50
C ILE A 52 -8.85 -0.70 5.80
N GLY A 53 -9.22 -1.95 6.07
CA GLY A 53 -10.58 -2.34 6.40
C GLY A 53 -10.96 -2.08 7.86
N GLY A 54 -10.04 -1.61 8.71
CA GLY A 54 -10.19 -1.55 10.17
C GLY A 54 -11.07 -0.40 10.67
N ALA A 55 -11.67 -0.57 11.86
CA ALA A 55 -12.51 0.45 12.47
C ALA A 55 -11.74 1.74 12.81
N SER A 56 -10.49 1.62 13.24
CA SER A 56 -9.64 2.76 13.60
C SER A 56 -9.41 3.72 12.42
N LEU A 57 -9.10 3.19 11.24
CA LEU A 57 -8.93 4.03 10.05
C LEU A 57 -10.26 4.63 9.62
N ARG A 58 -11.34 3.85 9.63
CA ARG A 58 -12.69 4.34 9.31
C ARG A 58 -13.12 5.50 10.23
N GLN A 59 -12.81 5.43 11.52
CA GLN A 59 -13.06 6.50 12.48
C GLN A 59 -12.25 7.76 12.17
N ALA A 60 -10.95 7.60 11.85
CA ALA A 60 -10.08 8.72 11.51
C ALA A 60 -10.47 9.44 10.21
N LEU A 61 -11.17 8.75 9.28
CA LEU A 61 -11.68 9.35 8.04
C LEU A 61 -13.04 10.05 8.23
N ALA A 62 -13.74 9.79 9.34
CA ALA A 62 -15.05 10.35 9.63
C ALA A 62 -14.98 11.69 10.40
N THR A 63 -13.77 12.12 10.77
CA THR A 63 -13.46 13.37 11.47
C THR A 63 -12.81 14.35 10.51
#